data_AF-A0A2R7IL57-F1
#
_entry.id   AF-A0A2R7IL57-F1
#
_cell.length_a   1.000
_cell.length_b   1.000
_cell.length_c   1.000
_cell.angle_alpha   90.00
_cell.angle_beta   90.00
_cell.angle_gamma   90.00
#
_symmetry.space_group_name_H-M   'P 1'
#
loop_
_entity.id
_entity.type
_entity.pdbx_description
1 polymer ?
#
loop_
_entity_poly.entity_id
_entity_poly.type
_entity_poly.pdbx_seq_one_letter_code
_entity_poly.pdbx_strand_id
1 'polypeptide(L)'
;ASLPSRIARSDRNPVVIDPTTVALRGAMLGQFTGDGAYLIASDALMRGGNRPSGARVVSMGLNAYPRSLTLWTGYGTAIAQHDGTVSPAAAFAFDQATRLAPEHPAPPYFRGLAYAESGDFGTARRYWRRALALTPLAAAYRSVIADQLATLDAVATQ
;
A
#
# COMPACT_ATOMS: atom_id res chain seq x y z
N ALA A 1 -46.90 10.46 6.89
CA ALA A 1 -45.99 9.48 6.26
C ALA A 1 -44.56 9.89 6.57
N SER A 2 -43.92 9.24 7.54
CA SER A 2 -42.52 9.47 7.91
C SER A 2 -41.65 8.40 7.24
N LEU A 3 -40.74 8.83 6.37
CA LEU A 3 -39.78 7.93 5.73
C LEU A 3 -38.75 7.49 6.78
N PRO A 4 -38.45 6.18 6.92
CA PRO A 4 -37.38 5.72 7.79
C PRO A 4 -36.04 6.13 7.16
N SER A 5 -35.38 7.07 7.82
CA SER A 5 -33.98 7.42 7.55
C SER A 5 -33.11 6.21 7.87
N ARG A 6 -32.77 5.41 6.84
CA ARG A 6 -31.64 4.49 6.96
C ARG A 6 -30.41 5.36 7.10
N ILE A 7 -29.96 5.56 8.34
CA ILE A 7 -28.60 5.99 8.61
C ILE A 7 -27.72 4.94 7.96
N ALA A 8 -27.15 5.26 6.80
CA ALA A 8 -26.06 4.49 6.24
C ALA A 8 -25.00 4.46 7.34
N ARG A 9 -24.81 3.30 7.97
CA ARG A 9 -23.59 3.03 8.73
C ARG A 9 -22.47 3.14 7.71
N SER A 10 -21.89 4.32 7.65
CA SER A 10 -20.65 4.54 6.95
C SER A 10 -19.64 3.62 7.64
N ASP A 11 -19.01 2.72 6.91
CA ASP A 11 -17.90 1.87 7.37
C ASP A 11 -16.66 2.76 7.69
N ARG A 12 -16.83 3.71 8.62
CA ARG A 12 -15.84 4.73 9.04
C ARG A 12 -14.90 4.15 10.05
N ASN A 13 -14.21 3.07 9.70
CA ASN A 13 -13.09 2.66 10.52
C ASN A 13 -11.84 3.39 9.98
N PRO A 14 -11.19 4.28 10.75
CA PRO A 14 -9.94 4.90 10.33
C PRO A 14 -8.91 3.83 9.94
N VAL A 15 -8.11 4.11 8.92
CA VAL A 15 -6.91 3.29 8.64
C VAL A 15 -5.74 3.93 9.38
N VAL A 16 -5.04 3.14 10.18
CA VAL A 16 -3.77 3.58 10.78
C VAL A 16 -2.72 3.53 9.67
N ILE A 17 -2.25 4.71 9.25
CA ILE A 17 -1.14 4.82 8.30
C ILE A 17 0.13 5.08 9.12
N ASP A 18 0.97 4.05 9.24
CA ASP A 18 2.23 4.14 9.99
C ASP A 18 3.17 5.20 9.35
N PRO A 19 3.68 6.17 10.13
CA PRO A 19 4.66 7.15 9.64
C PRO A 19 5.90 6.52 8.99
N THR A 20 6.35 5.36 9.47
CA THR A 20 7.47 4.62 8.91
C THR A 20 7.14 4.10 7.50
N THR A 21 5.90 3.67 7.26
CA THR A 21 5.42 3.26 5.93
C THR A 21 5.43 4.42 4.93
N VAL A 22 5.06 5.63 5.36
CA VAL A 22 5.11 6.83 4.52
C VAL A 22 6.56 7.22 4.20
N ALA A 23 7.43 7.22 5.22
CA ALA A 23 8.84 7.52 5.04
C ALA A 23 9.51 6.53 4.08
N LEU A 24 9.23 5.24 4.25
CA LEU A 24 9.75 4.17 3.41
C LEU A 24 9.24 4.27 1.97
N ARG A 25 7.96 4.62 1.78
CA ARG A 25 7.39 4.86 0.45
C ARG A 25 8.19 5.92 -0.29
N GLY A 26 8.41 7.07 0.33
CA GLY A 26 9.14 8.14 -0.35
C GLY A 26 10.65 7.89 -0.44
N ALA A 27 11.24 7.07 0.44
CA ALA A 27 12.61 6.59 0.27
C ALA A 27 12.77 5.66 -0.95
N MET A 28 11.74 4.87 -1.27
CA MET A 28 11.74 3.98 -2.43
C MET A 28 11.29 4.67 -3.73
N LEU A 29 10.29 5.54 -3.66
CA LEU A 29 9.56 6.06 -4.83
C LEU A 29 9.77 7.55 -5.09
N GLY A 30 10.56 8.21 -4.24
CA GLY A 30 10.81 9.65 -4.28
C GLY A 30 9.88 10.45 -3.36
N GLN A 31 10.39 11.58 -2.89
CA GLN A 31 9.66 12.54 -2.06
C GLN A 31 9.22 13.73 -2.92
N PHE A 32 8.08 14.34 -2.60
CA PHE A 32 7.59 15.60 -3.22
C PHE A 32 7.40 15.56 -4.75
N THR A 33 6.92 14.44 -5.28
CA THR A 33 6.59 14.32 -6.70
C THR A 33 5.16 14.77 -7.00
N GLY A 34 4.89 15.22 -8.22
CA GLY A 34 3.55 15.68 -8.63
C GLY A 34 2.48 14.58 -8.56
N ASP A 35 2.88 13.33 -8.80
CA ASP A 35 2.04 12.15 -8.61
C ASP A 35 1.92 11.78 -7.11
N GLY A 36 2.96 11.99 -6.30
CA GLY A 36 2.94 11.76 -4.85
C GLY A 36 1.90 12.58 -4.09
N ALA A 37 1.51 13.76 -4.60
CA ALA A 37 0.45 14.59 -4.01
C ALA A 37 -0.90 13.85 -3.89
N TYR A 38 -1.22 12.98 -4.85
CA TYR A 38 -2.44 12.17 -4.80
C TYR A 38 -2.38 11.11 -3.69
N LEU A 39 -1.19 10.58 -3.38
CA LEU A 39 -1.02 9.65 -2.27
C LEU A 39 -1.15 10.35 -0.92
N ILE A 40 -0.63 11.57 -0.78
CA ILE A 40 -0.80 12.37 0.44
C ILE A 40 -2.30 12.64 0.69
N ALA A 41 -3.03 13.05 -0.34
CA ALA A 41 -4.47 13.27 -0.26
C ALA A 41 -5.25 11.97 0.04
N SER A 42 -4.86 10.85 -0.59
CA SER A 42 -5.42 9.53 -0.29
C SER A 42 -5.20 9.14 1.17
N ASP A 43 -3.97 9.23 1.67
CA ASP A 43 -3.61 8.88 3.04
C ASP A 43 -4.39 9.73 4.06
N ALA A 44 -4.58 11.03 3.78
CA ALA A 44 -5.40 11.91 4.60
C ALA A 44 -6.87 11.45 4.66
N LEU A 45 -7.45 11.06 3.52
CA LEU A 45 -8.82 10.54 3.46
C LEU A 45 -8.95 9.18 4.17
N MET A 46 -7.95 8.29 4.01
CA MET A 46 -7.89 6.98 4.68
C MET A 46 -7.84 7.14 6.21
N ARG A 47 -7.00 8.05 6.72
CA ARG A 47 -6.95 8.39 8.16
C ARG A 47 -8.24 9.03 8.66
N GLY A 48 -8.91 9.82 7.83
CA GLY A 48 -10.23 10.39 8.12
C GLY A 48 -11.38 9.38 8.06
N GLY A 49 -11.12 8.10 7.75
CA GLY A 49 -12.13 7.05 7.64
C GLY A 49 -12.93 7.06 6.33
N ASN A 50 -12.54 7.89 5.35
CA ASN A 50 -13.18 7.93 4.02
C ASN A 50 -12.37 7.11 3.01
N ARG A 51 -12.33 5.80 3.24
CA ARG A 51 -11.57 4.85 2.42
C ARG A 51 -11.96 4.85 0.94
N PRO A 52 -13.27 4.88 0.57
CA PRO A 52 -13.66 4.91 -0.83
C PRO A 52 -13.12 6.14 -1.56
N SER A 53 -13.12 7.30 -0.90
CA SER A 53 -12.57 8.53 -1.49
C SER A 53 -11.05 8.49 -1.55
N GLY A 54 -10.38 7.86 -0.58
CA GLY A 54 -8.93 7.65 -0.63
C GLY A 54 -8.50 6.90 -1.89
N ALA A 55 -9.08 5.72 -2.14
CA ALA A 55 -8.80 4.95 -3.36
C ALA A 55 -9.16 5.71 -4.65
N ARG A 56 -10.27 6.46 -4.63
CA ARG A 56 -10.69 7.28 -5.78
C ARG A 56 -9.71 8.41 -6.09
N VAL A 57 -9.10 9.04 -5.10
CA VAL A 57 -8.10 10.09 -5.35
C VAL A 57 -6.88 9.52 -6.07
N VAL A 58 -6.42 8.33 -5.69
CA VAL A 58 -5.29 7.70 -6.39
C VAL A 58 -5.64 7.37 -7.84
N SER A 59 -6.87 6.90 -8.13
CA SER A 59 -7.29 6.63 -9.51
C SER A 59 -7.39 7.91 -10.36
N MET A 60 -7.79 9.04 -9.78
CA MET A 60 -7.68 10.34 -10.46
C MET A 60 -6.23 10.70 -10.77
N GLY A 61 -5.31 10.43 -9.85
CA GLY A 61 -3.88 10.58 -10.10
C GLY A 61 -3.41 9.71 -11.27
N LEU A 62 -3.88 8.46 -11.36
CA LEU A 62 -3.54 7.56 -12.47
C LEU A 62 -4.07 8.06 -13.81
N ASN A 63 -5.19 8.79 -13.86
CA ASN A 63 -5.63 9.45 -15.09
C ASN A 63 -4.66 10.54 -15.54
N ALA A 64 -4.05 11.27 -14.60
CA ALA A 64 -3.05 12.31 -14.91
C ALA A 64 -1.65 11.72 -15.18
N TYR A 65 -1.27 10.65 -14.48
CA TYR A 65 0.03 9.99 -14.57
C TYR A 65 -0.13 8.47 -14.80
N PRO A 66 -0.56 8.03 -15.99
CA PRO A 66 -0.93 6.63 -16.24
C PRO A 66 0.23 5.63 -16.14
N ARG A 67 1.48 6.11 -16.23
CA ARG A 67 2.71 5.31 -16.11
C ARG A 67 3.47 5.56 -14.81
N SER A 68 2.78 6.05 -13.76
CA SER A 68 3.41 6.27 -12.46
C SER A 68 3.52 4.97 -11.67
N LEU A 69 4.75 4.51 -11.44
CA LEU A 69 5.05 3.42 -10.50
C LEU A 69 4.52 3.73 -9.10
N THR A 70 4.68 4.98 -8.67
CA THR A 70 4.25 5.49 -7.37
C THR A 70 2.75 5.32 -7.17
N LEU A 71 1.96 5.75 -8.15
CA LEU A 71 0.50 5.69 -8.07
C LEU A 71 -0.03 4.28 -8.24
N TRP A 72 0.52 3.46 -9.12
CA TRP A 72 0.08 2.06 -9.22
C TRP A 72 0.36 1.28 -7.93
N THR A 73 1.53 1.52 -7.31
CA THR A 73 1.87 0.94 -6.00
C THR A 73 0.91 1.44 -4.91
N GLY A 74 0.71 2.76 -4.83
CA GLY A 74 -0.18 3.37 -3.85
C GLY A 74 -1.66 3.01 -4.06
N TYR A 75 -2.08 2.77 -5.30
CA TYR A 75 -3.45 2.36 -5.61
C TYR A 75 -3.72 0.94 -5.11
N GLY A 76 -2.77 0.02 -5.30
CA GLY A 76 -2.83 -1.31 -4.71
C GLY A 76 -2.96 -1.26 -3.18
N THR A 77 -2.14 -0.44 -2.52
CA THR A 77 -2.24 -0.21 -1.07
C THR A 77 -3.58 0.38 -0.67
N ALA A 78 -4.06 1.42 -1.38
CA ALA A 78 -5.31 2.09 -1.05
C ALA A 78 -6.54 1.18 -1.21
N ILE A 79 -6.58 0.36 -2.26
CA ILE A 79 -7.64 -0.64 -2.44
C ILE A 79 -7.54 -1.70 -1.34
N ALA A 80 -6.34 -2.21 -1.03
CA ALA A 80 -6.21 -3.23 0.00
C ALA A 80 -6.66 -2.74 1.38
N GLN A 81 -6.35 -1.49 1.72
CA GLN A 81 -6.82 -0.86 2.96
C GLN A 81 -8.34 -0.61 2.96
N HIS A 82 -8.90 -0.27 1.80
CA HIS A 82 -10.34 -0.14 1.64
C HIS A 82 -11.05 -1.48 1.85
N ASP A 83 -10.54 -2.55 1.22
CA ASP A 83 -11.14 -3.89 1.21
C ASP A 83 -10.77 -4.72 2.47
N GLY A 84 -9.78 -4.29 3.24
CA GLY A 84 -9.23 -5.03 4.38
C GLY A 84 -8.42 -6.28 4.01
N THR A 85 -8.13 -6.46 2.72
CA THR A 85 -7.38 -7.60 2.17
C THR A 85 -6.83 -7.26 0.79
N VAL A 86 -5.88 -8.03 0.29
CA VAL A 86 -5.41 -7.89 -1.09
C VAL A 86 -6.44 -8.51 -2.04
N SER A 87 -7.45 -7.73 -2.39
CA SER A 87 -8.49 -8.11 -3.35
C SER A 87 -7.94 -8.25 -4.78
N PRO A 88 -8.70 -8.84 -5.73
CA PRO A 88 -8.29 -8.91 -7.13
C PRO A 88 -7.95 -7.54 -7.74
N ALA A 89 -8.66 -6.48 -7.33
CA ALA A 89 -8.39 -5.12 -7.79
C ALA A 89 -7.07 -4.56 -7.22
N ALA A 90 -6.79 -4.80 -5.93
CA ALA A 90 -5.51 -4.44 -5.33
C ALA A 90 -4.35 -5.20 -5.98
N ALA A 91 -4.51 -6.51 -6.19
CA ALA A 91 -3.54 -7.35 -6.87
C ALA A 91 -3.24 -6.85 -8.28
N PHE A 92 -4.27 -6.51 -9.06
CA PHE A 92 -4.11 -5.94 -10.40
C PHE A 92 -3.28 -4.65 -10.39
N ALA A 93 -3.53 -3.75 -9.45
CA ALA A 93 -2.78 -2.50 -9.33
C ALA A 93 -1.28 -2.74 -9.00
N PHE A 94 -0.99 -3.66 -8.07
CA PHE A 94 0.39 -4.08 -7.79
C PHE A 94 1.05 -4.76 -9.00
N ASP A 95 0.30 -5.54 -9.77
CA ASP A 95 0.81 -6.18 -10.98
C ASP A 95 1.13 -5.14 -12.07
N GLN A 96 0.33 -4.07 -12.20
CA GLN A 96 0.68 -2.94 -13.08
C GLN A 96 1.96 -2.24 -12.62
N ALA A 97 2.10 -1.96 -11.31
CA ALA A 97 3.31 -1.37 -10.76
C ALA A 97 4.55 -2.25 -11.04
N THR A 98 4.41 -3.56 -10.85
CA THR A 98 5.47 -4.54 -11.12
C THR A 98 5.80 -4.62 -12.61
N ARG A 99 4.80 -4.52 -13.51
CA ARG A 99 5.07 -4.46 -14.96
C ARG A 99 5.85 -3.22 -15.37
N LEU A 100 5.56 -2.07 -14.75
CA LEU A 100 6.26 -0.82 -15.04
C LEU A 100 7.71 -0.84 -14.57
N ALA A 101 7.99 -1.47 -13.42
CA ALA A 101 9.34 -1.58 -12.87
C ALA A 101 9.58 -2.96 -12.23
N PRO A 102 9.92 -4.00 -13.03
CA PRO A 102 10.01 -5.39 -12.57
C PRO A 102 11.08 -5.64 -11.50
N GLU A 103 12.14 -4.83 -11.50
CA GLU A 103 13.27 -4.92 -10.59
C GLU A 103 13.16 -3.95 -9.41
N HIS A 104 12.08 -3.18 -9.32
CA HIS A 104 11.92 -2.21 -8.25
C HIS A 104 11.38 -2.87 -6.97
N PRO A 105 11.93 -2.56 -5.77
CA PRO A 105 11.53 -3.23 -4.53
C PRO A 105 10.16 -2.78 -3.98
N ALA A 106 9.69 -1.58 -4.35
CA ALA A 106 8.45 -1.02 -3.77
C ALA A 106 7.18 -1.84 -4.03
N PRO A 107 6.81 -2.23 -5.28
CA PRO A 107 5.59 -3.01 -5.49
C PRO A 107 5.50 -4.30 -4.67
N PRO A 108 6.53 -5.18 -4.64
CA PRO A 108 6.47 -6.36 -3.78
C PRO A 108 6.52 -5.99 -2.29
N TYR A 109 7.25 -4.94 -1.87
CA TYR A 109 7.25 -4.52 -0.47
C TYR A 109 5.84 -4.14 0.03
N PHE A 110 5.17 -3.22 -0.67
CA PHE A 110 3.86 -2.71 -0.26
C PHE A 110 2.74 -3.75 -0.42
N ARG A 111 2.86 -4.67 -1.40
CA ARG A 111 1.96 -5.81 -1.49
C ARG A 111 2.14 -6.77 -0.32
N GLY A 112 3.39 -7.04 0.08
CA GLY A 112 3.70 -7.84 1.26
C GLY A 112 3.15 -7.22 2.54
N LEU A 113 3.29 -5.90 2.70
CA LEU A 113 2.70 -5.16 3.82
C LEU A 113 1.18 -5.31 3.88
N ALA A 114 0.49 -5.16 2.75
CA ALA A 114 -0.96 -5.34 2.69
C ALA A 114 -1.41 -6.75 3.08
N TYR A 115 -0.65 -7.79 2.71
CA TYR A 115 -0.92 -9.17 3.16
C TYR A 115 -0.65 -9.35 4.66
N ALA A 116 0.41 -8.72 5.20
CA ALA A 116 0.70 -8.77 6.63
C ALA A 116 -0.41 -8.09 7.45
N GLU A 117 -0.88 -6.93 6.99
CA GLU A 117 -2.01 -6.19 7.60
C GLU A 117 -3.32 -7.00 7.56
N SER A 118 -3.53 -7.82 6.53
CA SER A 118 -4.68 -8.73 6.44
C SER A 118 -4.47 -10.08 7.14
N GLY A 119 -3.33 -10.29 7.81
CA GLY A 119 -3.00 -11.51 8.56
C GLY A 119 -2.47 -12.69 7.73
N ASP A 120 -2.27 -12.54 6.42
CA ASP A 120 -1.64 -13.56 5.58
C ASP A 120 -0.11 -13.42 5.59
N PHE A 121 0.47 -13.78 6.74
CA PHE A 121 1.92 -13.67 6.96
C PHE A 121 2.72 -14.57 6.01
N GLY A 122 2.18 -15.74 5.64
CA GLY A 122 2.82 -16.65 4.69
C GLY A 122 3.01 -16.02 3.31
N THR A 123 2.00 -15.31 2.81
CA THR A 123 2.10 -14.56 1.55
C THR A 123 2.94 -13.30 1.71
N ALA A 124 2.80 -12.56 2.81
CA ALA A 124 3.62 -11.39 3.11
C ALA A 124 5.12 -11.73 3.05
N ARG A 125 5.52 -12.85 3.69
CA ARG A 125 6.90 -13.37 3.69
C ARG A 125 7.47 -13.53 2.28
N ARG A 126 6.70 -14.13 1.37
CA ARG A 126 7.15 -14.36 -0.02
C ARG A 126 7.42 -13.04 -0.73
N TYR A 127 6.54 -12.05 -0.56
CA TYR A 127 6.70 -10.74 -1.17
C TYR A 127 7.83 -9.91 -0.54
N TRP A 128 8.01 -9.94 0.77
CA TRP A 128 9.13 -9.26 1.44
C TRP A 128 10.49 -9.89 1.12
N ARG A 129 10.58 -11.22 0.99
CA ARG A 129 11.79 -11.87 0.45
C ARG A 129 12.15 -11.35 -0.94
N ARG A 130 11.16 -11.20 -1.82
CA ARG A 130 11.37 -10.64 -3.16
C ARG A 130 11.79 -9.17 -3.08
N ALA A 131 11.12 -8.36 -2.27
CA ALA A 131 11.47 -6.95 -2.10
C ALA A 131 12.90 -6.78 -1.59
N LEU A 132 13.32 -7.58 -0.59
CA LEU A 132 14.67 -7.56 -0.07
C LEU A 132 15.71 -7.99 -1.11
N ALA A 133 15.40 -9.01 -1.94
CA ALA A 133 16.29 -9.44 -3.02
C ALA A 133 16.49 -8.36 -4.10
N LEU A 134 15.44 -7.58 -4.39
CA LEU A 134 15.47 -6.48 -5.37
C LEU A 134 16.07 -5.18 -4.81
N THR A 135 16.17 -5.05 -3.49
CA THR A 135 16.66 -3.82 -2.86
C THR A 135 18.18 -3.72 -3.01
N PRO A 136 18.75 -2.60 -3.52
CA PRO A 136 20.19 -2.41 -3.57
C PRO A 136 20.85 -2.55 -2.19
N LEU A 137 22.05 -3.14 -2.13
CA LEU A 137 22.77 -3.34 -0.86
C LEU A 137 23.01 -2.05 -0.08
N ALA A 138 23.28 -0.95 -0.79
CA ALA A 138 23.55 0.36 -0.21
C ALA A 138 22.28 1.17 0.15
N ALA A 139 21.08 0.65 -0.15
CA ALA A 139 19.85 1.37 0.15
C ALA A 139 19.64 1.44 1.67
N ALA A 140 19.51 2.65 2.21
CA ALA A 140 19.36 2.89 3.65
C ALA A 140 18.13 2.17 4.25
N TYR A 141 17.10 1.92 3.44
CA TYR A 141 15.89 1.22 3.85
C TYR A 141 15.99 -0.31 3.77
N ARG A 142 17.10 -0.87 3.30
CA ARG A 142 17.28 -2.32 3.16
C ARG A 142 17.18 -3.05 4.49
N SER A 143 17.79 -2.49 5.55
CA SER A 143 17.74 -3.07 6.90
C SER A 143 16.31 -3.13 7.43
N VAL A 144 15.50 -2.09 7.19
CA VAL A 144 14.09 -2.06 7.61
C VAL A 144 13.30 -3.25 7.04
N ILE A 145 13.48 -3.56 5.75
CA ILE A 145 12.83 -4.71 5.11
C ILE A 145 13.34 -6.03 5.71
N ALA A 146 14.65 -6.12 5.96
CA ALA A 146 15.26 -7.32 6.54
C ALA A 146 14.76 -7.58 7.97
N ASP A 147 14.67 -6.54 8.80
CA ASP A 147 14.21 -6.63 10.19
C ASP A 147 12.73 -7.02 10.28
N GLN A 148 11.89 -6.46 9.41
CA GLN A 148 10.48 -6.84 9.32
C GLN A 148 10.31 -8.30 8.89
N LEU A 149 11.08 -8.76 7.89
CA LEU A 149 11.06 -10.15 7.46
C LEU A 149 11.55 -11.09 8.58
N ALA A 150 12.62 -10.73 9.29
CA ALA A 150 13.14 -11.51 10.42
C ALA A 150 12.12 -11.59 11.57
N THR A 151 11.43 -10.49 11.87
CA THR A 151 10.36 -10.45 12.87
C THR A 151 9.22 -11.40 12.49
N LEU A 152 8.77 -11.36 11.23
CA LEU A 152 7.71 -12.25 10.75
C LEU A 152 8.12 -13.72 10.79
N ASP A 153 9.37 -14.04 10.46
CA ASP A 153 9.92 -15.39 10.54
C ASP A 153 9.97 -15.90 12.00
N ALA A 154 10.32 -15.03 12.96
CA ALA A 154 10.36 -15.39 14.38
C ALA A 154 8.97 -15.69 14.97
N VAL A 155 7.92 -14.99 14.51
CA VAL A 155 6.53 -15.27 14.95
C VAL A 155 6.01 -16.56 14.33
N ALA A 156 6.38 -16.88 13.08
CA ALA A 156 5.94 -18.08 12.39
C ALA A 156 6.57 -19.39 12.90
N THR A 157 7.57 -19.31 13.79
CA THR A 157 8.27 -20.47 14.36
C THR A 157 7.77 -20.83 15.77
N GLN A 158 6.84 -20.05 16.33
CA GLN A 158 6.17 -20.32 17.62
C GLN A 158 4.82 -21.00 17.39
#